data_AF-A0A1M6LLX4-F1
#
_entry.id   AF-A0A1M6LLX4-F1
#
_cell.length_a   1.000
_cell.length_b   1.000
_cell.length_c   1.000
_cell.angle_alpha   90.00
_cell.angle_beta   90.00
_cell.angle_gamma   90.00
#
_symmetry.space_group_name_H-M   'P 1'
#
loop_
_entity.id
_entity.type
_entity.pdbx_description
1 polymer ?
#
loop_
_entity_poly.entity_id
_entity_poly.type
_entity_poly.pdbx_seq_one_letter_code
_entity_poly.pdbx_strand_id
1 'polypeptide(L)'
;MKFKLLLPLLAIVLLSCTETKKTSETPTITVTNPFDPAAVSWFKTKGGGSIKGVAKFKSKSGELRFGEEFGIELMPNCLYTEERLNHIYGNKNAGFVHVQDGIPKFTPDPEGYHETIKTMCNEDGTFAFENLPAGDYYVIAFMLWDEIGGGIMQHVVLSDHESKEIEMTNF
;
A
#
# COMPACT_ATOMS: atom_id res chain seq x y z
N MET A 1 52.18 -66.86 -9.17
CA MET A 1 51.60 -66.19 -7.98
C MET A 1 52.37 -64.91 -7.66
N LYS A 2 51.87 -63.74 -8.11
CA LYS A 2 52.07 -62.42 -7.48
C LYS A 2 50.86 -61.56 -7.83
N PHE A 3 50.01 -61.33 -6.85
CA PHE A 3 48.84 -60.45 -6.88
C PHE A 3 49.34 -58.99 -6.81
N LYS A 4 48.88 -58.10 -7.69
CA LYS A 4 48.93 -56.66 -7.45
C LYS A 4 47.59 -56.02 -7.80
N LEU A 5 46.89 -55.75 -6.70
CA LEU A 5 45.74 -54.89 -6.46
C LEU A 5 45.58 -53.75 -7.49
N LEU A 6 44.44 -53.72 -8.19
CA LEU A 6 43.98 -52.56 -8.95
C LEU A 6 42.90 -51.86 -8.10
N LEU A 7 43.16 -50.62 -7.69
CA LEU A 7 42.26 -49.78 -6.92
C LEU A 7 41.33 -49.02 -7.89
N PRO A 8 39.99 -49.03 -7.74
CA PRO A 8 39.14 -48.15 -8.53
C PRO A 8 39.05 -46.78 -7.85
N LEU A 9 39.40 -45.74 -8.61
CA LEU A 9 39.26 -44.34 -8.23
C LEU A 9 37.78 -43.94 -8.39
N LEU A 10 37.07 -43.79 -7.26
CA LEU A 10 35.66 -43.37 -7.24
C LEU A 10 35.58 -41.85 -7.42
N ALA A 11 35.15 -41.40 -8.60
CA ALA A 11 34.93 -39.99 -8.91
C ALA A 11 33.61 -39.51 -8.27
N ILE A 12 33.71 -38.73 -7.20
CA ILE A 12 32.57 -38.04 -6.58
C ILE A 12 32.34 -36.74 -7.36
N VAL A 13 31.27 -36.70 -8.16
CA VAL A 13 30.81 -35.49 -8.84
C VAL A 13 29.89 -34.73 -7.87
N LEU A 14 30.42 -33.69 -7.23
CA LEU A 14 29.65 -32.74 -6.45
C LEU A 14 28.89 -31.81 -7.42
N LEU A 15 27.62 -32.10 -7.66
CA LEU A 15 26.67 -31.19 -8.29
C LEU A 15 26.31 -30.09 -7.27
N SER A 16 27.09 -29.01 -7.24
CA SER A 16 26.64 -27.77 -6.61
C SER A 16 25.55 -27.14 -7.47
N CYS A 17 24.29 -27.34 -7.09
CA CYS A 17 23.20 -26.47 -7.51
C CYS A 17 23.43 -25.10 -6.87
N THR A 18 24.07 -24.20 -7.59
CA THR A 18 24.09 -22.78 -7.22
C THR A 18 22.70 -22.22 -7.52
N GLU A 19 21.81 -22.27 -6.52
CA GLU A 19 20.53 -21.57 -6.55
C GLU A 19 20.82 -20.06 -6.67
N THR A 20 20.72 -19.56 -7.90
CA THR A 20 20.89 -18.14 -8.18
C THR A 20 19.59 -17.45 -7.74
N LYS A 21 19.52 -17.01 -6.48
CA LYS A 21 18.46 -16.11 -6.02
C LYS A 21 18.53 -14.85 -6.88
N LYS A 22 17.65 -14.75 -7.88
CA LYS A 22 17.38 -13.50 -8.60
C LYS A 22 16.79 -12.52 -7.60
N THR A 23 17.61 -11.61 -7.10
CA THR A 23 17.15 -10.42 -6.40
C THR A 23 16.42 -9.58 -7.44
N SER A 24 15.08 -9.62 -7.43
CA SER A 24 14.26 -8.73 -8.25
C SER A 24 14.44 -7.32 -7.72
N GLU A 25 15.15 -6.46 -8.45
CA GLU A 25 15.25 -5.04 -8.09
C GLU A 25 13.85 -4.40 -8.18
N THR A 26 13.38 -3.83 -7.08
CA THR A 26 12.10 -3.12 -7.03
C THR A 26 12.15 -1.92 -7.99
N PRO A 27 11.17 -1.77 -8.92
CA PRO A 27 11.17 -0.64 -9.83
C PRO A 27 11.11 0.68 -9.04
N THR A 28 12.00 1.60 -9.39
CA THR A 28 11.97 2.98 -8.89
C THR A 28 11.24 3.84 -9.90
N ILE A 29 10.16 4.47 -9.48
CA ILE A 29 9.30 5.34 -10.28
C ILE A 29 9.67 6.79 -9.97
N THR A 30 9.94 7.57 -11.01
CA THR A 30 10.15 9.01 -10.88
C THR A 30 8.80 9.73 -10.86
N VAL A 31 8.53 10.50 -9.82
CA VAL A 31 7.37 11.40 -9.73
C VAL A 31 7.77 12.76 -10.30
N THR A 32 7.01 13.25 -11.27
CA THR A 32 7.33 14.46 -12.04
C THR A 32 6.85 15.72 -11.33
N ASN A 33 5.66 15.68 -10.74
CA ASN A 33 5.12 16.79 -9.97
C ASN A 33 5.90 16.93 -8.65
N PRO A 34 6.40 18.11 -8.28
CA PRO A 34 7.02 18.31 -6.98
C PRO A 34 5.95 18.32 -5.87
N PHE A 35 6.33 17.89 -4.67
CA PHE A 35 5.49 18.07 -3.50
C PHE A 35 5.54 19.54 -3.04
N ASP A 36 4.38 20.18 -2.97
CA ASP A 36 4.22 21.55 -2.47
C ASP A 36 3.52 21.53 -1.10
N PRO A 37 4.24 21.82 0.01
CA PRO A 37 3.64 21.89 1.33
C PRO A 37 2.52 22.94 1.45
N ALA A 38 2.55 24.01 0.66
CA ALA A 38 1.51 25.04 0.70
C ALA A 38 0.17 24.52 0.19
N ALA A 39 0.19 23.66 -0.84
CA ALA A 39 -1.00 23.05 -1.44
C ALA A 39 -1.78 22.15 -0.46
N VAL A 40 -1.13 21.66 0.58
CA VAL A 40 -1.74 20.78 1.60
C VAL A 40 -1.81 21.42 2.99
N SER A 41 -1.47 22.70 3.13
CA SER A 41 -1.43 23.39 4.42
C SER A 41 -2.78 23.42 5.15
N TRP A 42 -3.88 23.40 4.39
CA TRP A 42 -5.26 23.32 4.91
C TRP A 42 -5.53 22.04 5.70
N PHE A 43 -4.83 20.93 5.40
CA PHE A 43 -5.07 19.61 6.00
C PHE A 43 -4.83 19.56 7.51
N LYS A 44 -3.96 20.46 8.03
CA LYS A 44 -3.64 20.56 9.46
C LYS A 44 -4.64 21.41 10.25
N THR A 45 -5.61 22.01 9.56
CA THR A 45 -6.65 22.84 10.20
C THR A 45 -7.81 21.98 10.68
N LYS A 46 -8.62 22.52 11.59
CA LYS A 46 -9.86 21.86 12.02
C LYS A 46 -11.02 22.34 11.17
N GLY A 47 -11.97 21.46 10.89
CA GLY A 47 -13.28 21.82 10.35
C GLY A 47 -14.41 21.03 10.99
N GLY A 48 -15.57 21.07 10.36
CA GLY A 48 -16.77 20.40 10.86
C GLY A 48 -17.18 19.14 10.09
N GLY A 49 -16.40 18.71 9.11
CA GLY A 49 -16.73 17.57 8.26
C GLY A 49 -16.34 16.23 8.87
N SER A 50 -16.88 15.15 8.29
CA SER A 50 -16.51 13.78 8.65
C SER A 50 -16.49 12.83 7.44
N ILE A 51 -15.66 11.80 7.54
CA ILE A 51 -15.64 10.67 6.60
C ILE A 51 -15.81 9.41 7.43
N LYS A 52 -16.83 8.62 7.13
CA LYS A 52 -17.08 7.31 7.73
C LYS A 52 -17.03 6.26 6.64
N GLY A 53 -16.65 5.04 6.99
CA GLY A 53 -16.69 3.98 6.01
C GLY A 53 -16.52 2.60 6.58
N VAL A 54 -16.50 1.65 5.65
CA VAL A 54 -16.22 0.23 5.90
C VAL A 54 -15.11 -0.21 4.96
N ALA A 55 -14.14 -0.96 5.49
CA ALA A 55 -13.06 -1.56 4.70
C ALA A 55 -13.08 -3.09 4.80
N LYS A 56 -13.05 -3.76 3.64
CA LYS A 56 -12.91 -5.23 3.54
C LYS A 56 -12.04 -5.58 2.34
N PHE A 57 -11.16 -6.55 2.48
CA PHE A 57 -10.22 -6.91 1.42
C PHE A 57 -10.18 -8.41 1.16
N LYS A 58 -10.28 -8.75 -0.11
CA LYS A 58 -10.14 -10.10 -0.64
C LYS A 58 -8.73 -10.28 -1.20
N SER A 59 -7.99 -11.24 -0.63
CA SER A 59 -6.69 -11.64 -1.14
C SER A 59 -6.79 -12.28 -2.52
N LYS A 60 -5.65 -12.48 -3.21
CA LYS A 60 -5.61 -13.20 -4.49
C LYS A 60 -6.11 -14.64 -4.41
N SER A 61 -6.02 -15.28 -3.24
CA SER A 61 -6.55 -16.64 -3.01
C SER A 61 -8.05 -16.64 -2.69
N GLY A 62 -8.68 -15.47 -2.58
CA GLY A 62 -10.10 -15.33 -2.28
C GLY A 62 -10.45 -15.20 -0.80
N GLU A 63 -9.45 -15.22 0.09
CA GLU A 63 -9.63 -15.01 1.54
C GLU A 63 -10.09 -13.58 1.80
N LEU A 64 -11.24 -13.42 2.45
CA LEU A 64 -11.79 -12.13 2.85
C LEU A 64 -11.35 -11.80 4.28
N ARG A 65 -10.77 -10.61 4.48
CA ARG A 65 -10.45 -10.07 5.81
C ARG A 65 -10.99 -8.66 6.00
N PHE A 66 -11.34 -8.37 7.25
CA PHE A 66 -11.78 -7.09 7.78
C PHE A 66 -11.62 -7.13 9.31
N GLY A 67 -11.75 -5.99 9.98
CA GLY A 67 -11.69 -5.88 11.44
C GLY A 67 -10.56 -4.97 11.92
N GLU A 68 -10.22 -5.06 13.20
CA GLU A 68 -9.34 -4.09 13.89
C GLU A 68 -7.89 -4.06 13.38
N GLU A 69 -7.48 -5.05 12.59
CA GLU A 69 -6.16 -5.11 11.95
C GLU A 69 -6.05 -4.19 10.71
N PHE A 70 -7.18 -3.65 10.22
CA PHE A 70 -7.19 -2.72 9.10
C PHE A 70 -6.69 -1.34 9.50
N GLY A 71 -5.57 -0.94 8.89
CA GLY A 71 -5.08 0.44 8.98
C GLY A 71 -5.78 1.32 7.95
N ILE A 72 -6.23 2.50 8.38
CA ILE A 72 -6.78 3.53 7.51
C ILE A 72 -5.92 4.78 7.60
N GLU A 73 -5.52 5.30 6.45
CA GLU A 73 -4.73 6.51 6.31
C GLU A 73 -5.49 7.53 5.47
N LEU A 74 -5.59 8.75 5.97
CA LEU A 74 -6.17 9.89 5.30
C LEU A 74 -5.06 10.82 4.85
N MET A 75 -5.03 11.12 3.56
CA MET A 75 -4.02 11.95 2.92
C MET A 75 -4.69 13.16 2.26
N PRO A 76 -4.07 14.35 2.28
CA PRO A 76 -4.52 15.47 1.47
C PRO A 76 -4.14 15.26 0.00
N ASN A 77 -5.05 15.61 -0.91
CA ASN A 77 -4.76 15.63 -2.33
C ASN A 77 -3.90 16.83 -2.72
N CYS A 78 -2.88 16.58 -3.53
CA CYS A 78 -2.12 17.55 -4.30
C CYS A 78 -1.57 16.84 -5.55
N LEU A 79 -0.97 17.58 -6.49
CA LEU A 79 -0.47 17.00 -7.74
C LEU A 79 0.54 15.85 -7.53
N TYR A 80 1.43 15.97 -6.53
CA TYR A 80 2.36 14.90 -6.16
C TYR A 80 1.61 13.66 -5.66
N THR A 81 0.67 13.85 -4.72
CA THR A 81 -0.11 12.75 -4.12
C THR A 81 -0.92 12.03 -5.19
N GLU A 82 -1.62 12.76 -6.07
CA GLU A 82 -2.38 12.18 -7.18
C GLU A 82 -1.50 11.37 -8.12
N GLU A 83 -0.36 11.92 -8.56
CA GLU A 83 0.55 11.21 -9.48
C GLU A 83 1.08 9.92 -8.85
N ARG A 84 1.57 10.00 -7.60
CA ARG A 84 2.11 8.84 -6.88
C ARG A 84 1.05 7.77 -6.66
N LEU A 85 -0.14 8.14 -6.19
CA LEU A 85 -1.23 7.18 -5.97
C LEU A 85 -1.73 6.60 -7.29
N ASN A 86 -1.77 7.37 -8.37
CA ASN A 86 -2.12 6.83 -9.69
C ASN A 86 -1.07 5.82 -10.20
N HIS A 87 0.22 5.99 -9.86
CA HIS A 87 1.23 4.97 -10.16
C HIS A 87 1.06 3.69 -9.34
N ILE A 88 0.59 3.78 -8.09
CA ILE A 88 0.34 2.61 -7.24
C ILE A 88 -0.92 1.89 -7.70
N TYR A 89 -2.03 2.62 -7.79
CA TYR A 89 -3.38 2.06 -7.93
C TYR A 89 -3.89 2.02 -9.39
N GLY A 90 -3.17 2.62 -10.33
CA GLY A 90 -3.56 2.69 -11.75
C GLY A 90 -4.78 3.55 -12.03
N ASN A 91 -5.26 4.31 -11.04
CA ASN A 91 -6.46 5.13 -11.11
C ASN A 91 -6.35 6.32 -10.14
N LYS A 92 -6.95 7.46 -10.50
CA LYS A 92 -6.95 8.68 -9.68
C LYS A 92 -8.14 8.77 -8.72
N ASN A 93 -9.20 8.01 -8.93
CA ASN A 93 -10.42 8.08 -8.14
C ASN A 93 -10.55 6.92 -7.16
N ALA A 94 -10.32 5.69 -7.61
CA ALA A 94 -10.37 4.51 -6.73
C ALA A 94 -9.62 3.34 -7.36
N GLY A 95 -8.98 2.53 -6.52
CA GLY A 95 -8.28 1.33 -6.97
C GLY A 95 -7.78 0.48 -5.82
N PHE A 96 -7.22 -0.68 -6.12
CA PHE A 96 -6.60 -1.55 -5.14
C PHE A 96 -5.34 -2.19 -5.72
N VAL A 97 -4.47 -2.62 -4.82
CA VAL A 97 -3.26 -3.39 -5.15
C VAL A 97 -3.14 -4.55 -4.18
N HIS A 98 -2.48 -5.62 -4.62
CA HIS A 98 -2.00 -6.66 -3.72
C HIS A 98 -0.51 -6.45 -3.46
N VAL A 99 -0.07 -6.67 -2.22
CA VAL A 99 1.35 -6.50 -1.87
C VAL A 99 2.26 -7.43 -2.69
N GLN A 100 1.73 -8.57 -3.14
CA GLN A 100 2.43 -9.52 -4.00
C GLN A 100 2.71 -9.00 -5.42
N ASP A 101 2.07 -7.90 -5.86
CA ASP A 101 2.41 -7.24 -7.13
C ASP A 101 3.68 -6.38 -7.04
N GLY A 102 4.23 -6.25 -5.83
CA GLY A 102 5.41 -5.45 -5.54
C GLY A 102 5.05 -4.05 -5.08
N ILE A 103 5.83 -3.55 -4.12
CA ILE A 103 5.70 -2.20 -3.61
C ILE A 103 6.69 -1.32 -4.37
N PRO A 104 6.26 -0.42 -5.26
CA PRO A 104 7.18 0.46 -5.97
C PRO A 104 7.91 1.41 -5.01
N LYS A 105 9.14 1.79 -5.39
CA LYS A 105 9.86 2.89 -4.74
C LYS A 105 9.66 4.16 -5.55
N PHE A 106 9.63 5.31 -4.89
CA PHE A 106 9.42 6.60 -5.54
C PHE A 106 10.60 7.54 -5.36
N THR A 107 10.89 8.35 -6.36
CA THR A 107 11.88 9.43 -6.30
C THR A 107 11.34 10.69 -7.00
N PRO A 108 11.33 11.87 -6.35
CA PRO A 108 11.67 12.09 -4.95
C PRO A 108 10.63 11.47 -3.99
N ASP A 109 11.03 11.19 -2.76
CA ASP A 109 10.15 10.78 -1.65
C ASP A 109 10.22 11.83 -0.53
N PRO A 110 9.46 12.93 -0.63
CA PRO A 110 9.54 14.04 0.30
C PRO A 110 8.90 13.66 1.65
N GLU A 111 9.55 14.03 2.75
CA GLU A 111 9.07 13.72 4.11
C GLU A 111 7.63 14.22 4.34
N GLY A 112 7.29 15.40 3.84
CA GLY A 112 5.96 16.00 3.98
C GLY A 112 4.82 15.18 3.35
N TYR A 113 5.10 14.28 2.39
CA TYR A 113 4.08 13.38 1.83
C TYR A 113 3.60 12.36 2.86
N HIS A 114 4.43 12.01 3.84
CA HIS A 114 4.11 11.04 4.90
C HIS A 114 3.38 11.66 6.09
N GLU A 115 3.08 12.97 6.03
CA GLU A 115 2.28 13.67 7.05
C GLU A 115 0.78 13.42 6.84
N THR A 116 0.28 12.32 7.41
CA THR A 116 -1.09 11.83 7.25
C THR A 116 -1.83 11.70 8.58
N ILE A 117 -3.14 11.51 8.53
CA ILE A 117 -3.95 11.14 9.70
C ILE A 117 -4.24 9.65 9.63
N LYS A 118 -4.07 8.93 10.73
CA LYS A 118 -4.23 7.47 10.78
C LYS A 118 -5.29 7.07 11.80
N THR A 119 -6.06 6.04 11.47
CA THR A 119 -6.96 5.34 12.39
C THR A 119 -6.93 3.85 12.09
N MET A 120 -7.50 3.05 12.98
CA MET A 120 -7.80 1.64 12.72
C MET A 120 -9.30 1.48 12.50
N CYS A 121 -9.69 0.39 11.84
CA CYS A 121 -11.08 -0.05 11.84
C CYS A 121 -11.50 -0.62 13.20
N ASN A 122 -12.81 -0.71 13.43
CA ASN A 122 -13.43 -1.51 14.50
C ASN A 122 -13.57 -2.98 14.07
N GLU A 123 -14.05 -3.84 14.98
CA GLU A 123 -14.27 -5.29 14.73
C GLU A 123 -15.10 -5.60 13.47
N ASP A 124 -16.07 -4.74 13.14
CA ASP A 124 -16.94 -4.90 11.96
C ASP A 124 -16.36 -4.34 10.67
N GLY A 125 -15.13 -3.80 10.72
CA GLY A 125 -14.45 -3.16 9.61
C GLY A 125 -14.84 -1.70 9.38
N THR A 126 -15.61 -1.09 10.29
CA THR A 126 -15.97 0.34 10.19
C THR A 126 -14.84 1.24 10.66
N PHE A 127 -14.76 2.46 10.10
CA PHE A 127 -13.83 3.50 10.54
C PHE A 127 -14.47 4.88 10.43
N ALA A 128 -13.87 5.87 11.11
CA ALA A 128 -14.30 7.25 11.03
C ALA A 128 -13.13 8.25 11.20
N PHE A 129 -13.22 9.34 10.46
CA PHE A 129 -12.46 10.57 10.68
C PHE A 129 -13.45 11.71 10.96
N GLU A 130 -13.17 12.53 11.96
CA GLU A 130 -14.02 13.63 12.40
C GLU A 130 -13.24 14.94 12.48
N ASN A 131 -13.96 16.05 12.54
CA ASN A 131 -13.42 17.41 12.63
C ASN A 131 -12.54 17.80 11.43
N LEU A 132 -12.88 17.27 10.26
CA LEU A 132 -12.14 17.49 9.02
C LEU A 132 -12.49 18.86 8.40
N PRO A 133 -11.50 19.61 7.91
CA PRO A 133 -11.76 20.79 7.06
C PRO A 133 -12.42 20.38 5.74
N ALA A 134 -13.09 21.32 5.09
CA ALA A 134 -13.43 21.15 3.68
C ALA A 134 -12.12 20.95 2.88
N GLY A 135 -12.13 20.03 1.92
CA GLY A 135 -10.91 19.67 1.23
C GLY A 135 -11.05 18.48 0.32
N ASP A 136 -9.92 18.12 -0.26
CA ASP A 136 -9.80 17.02 -1.20
C ASP A 136 -8.84 15.98 -0.60
N TYR A 137 -9.33 14.76 -0.45
CA TYR A 137 -8.68 13.69 0.31
C TYR A 137 -8.51 12.42 -0.51
N TYR A 138 -7.50 11.65 -0.15
CA TYR A 138 -7.44 10.22 -0.40
C TYR A 138 -7.57 9.45 0.91
N VAL A 139 -8.45 8.45 0.92
CA VAL A 139 -8.54 7.45 1.98
C VAL A 139 -7.85 6.19 1.47
N ILE A 140 -6.90 5.68 2.25
CA ILE A 140 -6.17 4.46 1.96
C ILE A 140 -6.43 3.46 3.08
N ALA A 141 -7.08 2.35 2.76
CA ALA A 141 -7.25 1.22 3.65
C ALA A 141 -6.20 0.16 3.31
N PHE A 142 -5.43 -0.30 4.28
CA PHE A 142 -4.43 -1.34 4.06
C PHE A 142 -4.49 -2.43 5.11
N MET A 143 -4.23 -3.65 4.67
CA MET A 143 -4.23 -4.85 5.50
C MET A 143 -3.12 -5.76 4.99
N LEU A 144 -2.22 -6.17 5.86
CA LEU A 144 -1.08 -7.00 5.53
C LEU A 144 -0.95 -8.13 6.55
N TRP A 145 -0.80 -9.36 6.06
CA TRP A 145 -0.55 -10.55 6.88
C TRP A 145 0.27 -11.54 6.07
N ASP A 146 1.31 -12.13 6.63
CA ASP A 146 2.08 -13.20 5.97
C ASP A 146 2.49 -12.89 4.50
N GLU A 147 2.89 -11.64 4.20
CA GLU A 147 3.17 -11.15 2.84
C GLU A 147 1.98 -11.21 1.85
N ILE A 148 0.77 -11.32 2.38
CA ILE A 148 -0.53 -11.25 1.70
C ILE A 148 -1.21 -9.94 2.10
N GLY A 149 -2.16 -9.51 1.27
CA GLY A 149 -3.00 -8.36 1.53
C GLY A 149 -2.71 -7.28 0.51
N GLY A 150 -2.83 -6.02 0.93
CA GLY A 150 -2.59 -4.89 0.05
C GLY A 150 -3.30 -3.63 0.52
N GLY A 151 -3.55 -2.74 -0.44
CA GLY A 151 -4.17 -1.44 -0.21
C GLY A 151 -5.39 -1.25 -1.09
N ILE A 152 -6.36 -0.49 -0.60
CA ILE A 152 -7.50 0.07 -1.33
C ILE A 152 -7.41 1.58 -1.17
N MET A 153 -7.53 2.32 -2.27
CA MET A 153 -7.54 3.77 -2.28
C MET A 153 -8.89 4.27 -2.79
N GLN A 154 -9.38 5.35 -2.18
CA GLN A 154 -10.54 6.09 -2.65
C GLN A 154 -10.34 7.60 -2.48
N HIS A 155 -10.66 8.34 -3.54
CA HIS A 155 -10.68 9.80 -3.60
C HIS A 155 -12.01 10.33 -3.04
N VAL A 156 -11.93 11.34 -2.18
CA VAL A 156 -13.08 11.91 -1.47
C VAL A 156 -12.92 13.42 -1.36
N VAL A 157 -13.84 14.17 -1.98
CA VAL A 157 -13.95 15.62 -1.79
C VAL A 157 -14.99 15.90 -0.71
N LEU A 158 -14.67 16.76 0.26
CA LEU A 158 -15.53 17.13 1.37
C LEU A 158 -15.83 18.64 1.33
N SER A 159 -17.09 19.00 1.35
CA SER A 159 -17.56 20.38 1.56
C SER A 159 -17.57 20.71 3.05
N ASP A 160 -17.70 21.99 3.39
CA ASP A 160 -17.72 22.41 4.80
C ASP A 160 -18.91 21.78 5.55
N HIS A 161 -18.64 21.27 6.76
CA HIS A 161 -19.58 20.50 7.59
C HIS A 161 -20.22 19.25 6.93
N GLU A 162 -19.74 18.81 5.75
CA GLU A 162 -20.27 17.62 5.07
C GLU A 162 -19.86 16.34 5.82
N SER A 163 -20.75 15.35 5.82
CA SER A 163 -20.42 13.99 6.26
C SER A 163 -20.57 13.03 5.09
N LYS A 164 -19.51 12.28 4.78
CA LYS A 164 -19.50 11.28 3.71
C LYS A 164 -19.36 9.87 4.26
N GLU A 165 -20.11 8.97 3.65
CA GLU A 165 -19.99 7.53 3.85
C GLU A 165 -19.34 6.89 2.63
N ILE A 166 -18.36 6.03 2.83
CA ILE A 166 -17.64 5.32 1.76
C ILE A 166 -17.54 3.82 2.05
N GLU A 167 -17.51 3.02 0.99
CA GLU A 167 -17.29 1.58 1.05
C GLU A 167 -16.01 1.24 0.28
N MET A 168 -15.05 0.63 0.98
CA MET A 168 -13.73 0.30 0.46
C MET A 168 -13.58 -1.22 0.37
N THR A 169 -13.98 -1.78 -0.78
CA THR A 169 -13.90 -3.22 -1.09
C THR A 169 -13.26 -3.45 -2.47
N ASN A 170 -12.74 -4.66 -2.71
CA ASN A 170 -12.06 -5.03 -3.95
C ASN A 170 -12.69 -6.26 -4.66
N PHE A 171 -13.99 -6.51 -4.47
CA PHE A 171 -14.69 -7.69 -5.00
C PHE A 171 -16.15 -7.40 -5.35
#